data_AF-A0AAN6MCH0-F1
#
_entry.id   AF-A0AAN6MCH0-F1
#
_cell.length_a   1.000
_cell.length_b   1.000
_cell.length_c   1.000
_cell.angle_alpha   90.00
_cell.angle_beta   90.00
_cell.angle_gamma   90.00
#
_symmetry.space_group_name_H-M   'P 1'
#
loop_
_entity.id
_entity.type
_entity.pdbx_description
1 polymer ?
#
loop_
_entity_poly.entity_id
_entity_poly.type
_entity_poly.pdbx_seq_one_letter_code
_entity_poly.pdbx_strand_id
1 'polypeptide(L)'
;MRPLTPALTLHLLTELPASLSFLLAPTAQLPSASPDARLILRNFGGLLMATNLLCVVLLFHHQNPTATIRGGCDDDDRLIALLCGCLGTYHLWPCYRAYARLKGGKGSGMRGEKAVLGGPAVHLVVHVVCLGAMVGGAGWVLIRG
;
A
#
# COMPACT_ATOMS: atom_id res chain seq x y z
N MET A 1 0.50 -26.58 -13.10
CA MET A 1 0.33 -25.33 -12.30
C MET A 1 1.19 -25.45 -11.06
N ARG A 2 1.92 -24.39 -10.66
CA ARG A 2 2.66 -24.40 -9.38
C ARG A 2 1.66 -24.51 -8.22
N PRO A 3 2.01 -25.20 -7.11
CA PRO A 3 1.05 -25.54 -6.07
C PRO A 3 0.45 -24.32 -5.35
N LEU A 4 1.16 -23.18 -5.33
CA LEU A 4 0.73 -21.97 -4.64
C LEU A 4 -0.05 -20.98 -5.51
N THR A 5 -0.07 -21.15 -6.83
CA THR A 5 -0.82 -20.26 -7.75
C THR A 5 -2.32 -20.21 -7.41
N PRO A 6 -3.02 -21.34 -7.19
CA PRO A 6 -4.43 -21.31 -6.80
C PRO A 6 -4.69 -20.56 -5.49
N ALA A 7 -3.77 -20.66 -4.52
CA ALA A 7 -3.88 -19.97 -3.24
C ALA A 7 -3.77 -18.45 -3.41
N LEU A 8 -2.81 -17.97 -4.20
CA LEU A 8 -2.68 -16.54 -4.53
C LEU A 8 -3.87 -16.02 -5.33
N THR A 9 -4.38 -16.80 -6.28
CA THR A 9 -5.59 -16.44 -7.05
C THR A 9 -6.81 -16.35 -6.14
N LEU A 10 -7.00 -17.31 -5.23
CA LEU A 10 -8.11 -17.27 -4.27
C LEU A 10 -8.03 -16.02 -3.38
N HIS A 11 -6.85 -15.74 -2.81
CA HIS A 11 -6.63 -14.53 -2.02
C HIS A 11 -6.98 -13.26 -2.81
N LEU A 12 -6.48 -13.13 -4.04
CA LEU A 12 -6.76 -11.97 -4.89
C LEU A 12 -8.27 -11.80 -5.16
N LEU A 13 -8.97 -12.90 -5.44
CA LEU A 13 -10.42 -12.87 -5.73
C LEU A 13 -11.25 -12.49 -4.51
N THR A 14 -10.83 -12.85 -3.29
CA THR A 14 -11.56 -12.50 -2.06
C THR A 14 -11.20 -11.11 -1.56
N GLU A 15 -9.92 -10.74 -1.60
CA GLU A 15 -9.43 -9.51 -0.99
C GLU A 15 -9.52 -8.29 -1.92
N LEU A 16 -9.58 -8.46 -3.25
CA LEU A 16 -9.81 -7.34 -4.16
C LEU A 16 -11.16 -6.64 -3.91
N PRO A 17 -12.32 -7.32 -3.90
CA PRO A 17 -13.58 -6.67 -3.60
C PRO A 17 -13.63 -6.12 -2.16
N ALA A 18 -13.03 -6.83 -1.20
CA ALA A 18 -12.94 -6.34 0.19
C ALA A 18 -12.15 -5.03 0.26
N SER A 19 -10.98 -4.97 -0.35
CA SER A 19 -10.13 -3.77 -0.40
C SER A 19 -10.87 -2.57 -0.98
N LEU A 20 -11.57 -2.76 -2.11
CA LEU A 20 -12.37 -1.72 -2.74
C LEU A 20 -13.52 -1.25 -1.85
N SER A 21 -14.16 -2.17 -1.12
CA SER A 21 -15.24 -1.82 -0.20
C SER A 21 -14.76 -0.93 0.95
N PHE A 22 -13.59 -1.23 1.55
CA PHE A 22 -12.98 -0.37 2.58
C PHE A 22 -12.56 1.00 2.05
N LEU A 23 -12.08 1.08 0.81
CA LEU A 23 -11.63 2.33 0.18
C LEU A 23 -12.81 3.23 -0.22
N LEU A 24 -13.80 2.66 -0.90
CA LEU A 24 -14.87 3.38 -1.56
C LEU A 24 -16.11 3.54 -0.65
N ALA A 25 -16.39 2.58 0.22
CA ALA A 25 -17.59 2.53 1.05
C ALA A 25 -17.30 2.26 2.55
N PRO A 26 -16.43 3.03 3.22
CA PRO A 26 -16.08 2.79 4.62
C PRO A 26 -17.28 2.85 5.58
N THR A 27 -18.34 3.58 5.24
CA THR A 27 -19.57 3.64 6.04
C THR A 27 -20.42 2.38 5.93
N ALA A 28 -20.30 1.62 4.84
CA ALA A 28 -20.93 0.31 4.72
C ALA A 28 -20.20 -0.75 5.56
N GLN A 29 -18.88 -0.58 5.73
CA GLN A 29 -18.04 -1.47 6.55
C GLN A 29 -18.25 -1.25 8.05
N LEU A 30 -18.42 0.01 8.46
CA LEU A 30 -18.72 0.36 9.85
C LEU A 30 -19.74 1.50 9.87
N PRO A 31 -21.04 1.17 10.02
CA PRO A 31 -22.08 2.17 10.19
C PRO A 31 -21.78 3.08 11.38
N SER A 32 -22.09 4.37 11.26
CA SER A 32 -21.84 5.38 12.31
C SER A 32 -20.36 5.58 12.72
N ALA A 33 -19.40 5.10 11.90
CA ALA A 33 -17.99 5.33 12.15
C ALA A 33 -17.63 6.82 12.22
N SER A 34 -16.82 7.20 13.21
CA SER A 34 -16.25 8.55 13.31
C SER A 34 -15.39 8.90 12.10
N PRO A 35 -15.13 10.20 11.81
CA PRO A 35 -14.23 10.58 10.73
C PRO A 35 -12.86 9.90 10.78
N ASP A 36 -12.27 9.78 11.98
CA ASP A 36 -10.97 9.12 12.17
C ASP A 36 -11.05 7.61 11.93
N ALA A 37 -12.12 6.95 12.37
CA ALA A 37 -12.35 5.54 12.09
C ALA A 37 -12.46 5.30 10.57
N ARG A 38 -13.12 6.18 9.82
CA ARG A 38 -13.19 6.07 8.35
C ARG A 38 -11.82 6.21 7.67
N LEU A 39 -10.92 7.03 8.21
CA LEU A 39 -9.54 7.12 7.72
C LEU A 39 -8.75 5.84 8.00
N ILE A 40 -8.97 5.21 9.16
CA ILE A 40 -8.35 3.92 9.50
C ILE A 40 -8.87 2.81 8.55
N LEU A 41 -10.17 2.79 8.26
CA LEU A 41 -10.76 1.83 7.31
C LEU A 41 -10.16 2.00 5.92
N ARG A 42 -9.97 3.24 5.43
CA ARG A 42 -9.28 3.47 4.16
C ARG A 42 -7.81 3.05 4.18
N ASN A 43 -7.11 3.26 5.29
CA ASN A 43 -5.76 2.71 5.46
C ASN A 43 -5.74 1.17 5.36
N PHE A 44 -6.73 0.50 5.95
CA PHE A 44 -6.86 -0.95 5.88
C PHE A 44 -7.17 -1.42 4.46
N GLY A 45 -8.12 -0.79 3.77
CA GLY A 45 -8.40 -1.07 2.35
C GLY A 45 -7.18 -0.84 1.46
N GLY A 46 -6.39 0.19 1.77
CA GLY A 46 -5.13 0.46 1.10
C GLY A 46 -4.06 -0.60 1.30
N LEU A 47 -3.97 -1.16 2.51
CA LEU A 47 -3.09 -2.29 2.81
C LEU A 47 -3.50 -3.53 2.02
N LEU A 48 -4.79 -3.87 2.02
CA LEU A 48 -5.33 -4.97 1.24
C LEU A 48 -5.09 -4.78 -0.27
N MET A 49 -5.22 -3.55 -0.77
CA MET A 49 -4.89 -3.25 -2.16
C MET A 49 -3.41 -3.52 -2.46
N ALA A 50 -2.50 -3.13 -1.57
CA ALA A 50 -1.07 -3.43 -1.74
C ALA A 50 -0.78 -4.93 -1.72
N THR A 51 -1.46 -5.72 -0.87
CA THR A 51 -1.31 -7.19 -0.87
C THR A 51 -1.89 -7.83 -2.13
N ASN A 52 -2.97 -7.27 -2.68
CA ASN A 52 -3.51 -7.70 -3.97
C ASN A 52 -2.53 -7.43 -5.12
N LEU A 53 -1.89 -6.25 -5.15
CA LEU A 53 -0.86 -5.94 -6.13
C LEU A 53 0.35 -6.87 -6.03
N LEU A 54 0.79 -7.22 -4.80
CA LEU A 54 1.83 -8.23 -4.58
C LEU A 54 1.42 -9.59 -5.17
N CYS A 55 0.18 -10.03 -4.95
CA CYS A 55 -0.34 -11.28 -5.53
C CYS A 55 -0.34 -11.24 -7.05
N VAL A 56 -0.76 -10.12 -7.66
CA VAL A 56 -0.72 -9.90 -9.11
C VAL A 56 0.71 -10.04 -9.64
N VAL A 57 1.67 -9.32 -9.06
CA VAL A 57 3.09 -9.37 -9.46
C VAL A 57 3.63 -10.80 -9.38
N LEU A 58 3.39 -11.51 -8.27
CA LEU A 58 3.86 -12.88 -8.10
C LEU A 58 3.20 -13.85 -9.07
N LEU A 59 1.89 -13.71 -9.33
CA LEU A 59 1.18 -14.55 -10.30
C LEU A 59 1.75 -14.39 -11.71
N PHE A 60 2.02 -13.17 -12.15
CA PHE A 60 2.54 -12.89 -13.50
C PHE A 60 4.03 -13.22 -13.64
N HIS A 61 4.84 -12.90 -12.63
CA HIS A 61 6.26 -13.27 -12.61
C HIS A 61 6.42 -14.81 -12.67
N HIS A 62 5.56 -15.55 -11.96
CA HIS A 62 5.59 -17.02 -11.99
C HIS A 62 5.16 -17.63 -13.34
N GLN A 63 4.33 -16.92 -14.11
CA GLN A 63 3.85 -17.39 -15.42
C GLN A 63 4.87 -17.16 -16.54
N ASN A 64 5.78 -16.19 -16.39
CA ASN A 64 6.80 -15.87 -17.38
C ASN A 64 8.19 -15.67 -16.74
N PRO A 65 8.84 -16.75 -16.25
CA PRO A 65 10.22 -16.67 -15.74
C PRO A 65 11.26 -16.30 -16.81
N THR A 66 10.85 -16.16 -18.08
CA THR A 66 11.71 -15.90 -19.25
C THR A 66 11.34 -14.64 -20.02
N ALA A 67 10.50 -13.74 -19.48
CA ALA A 67 10.35 -12.38 -20.01
C ALA A 67 11.57 -11.50 -19.68
N THR A 68 12.77 -12.08 -19.76
CA THR A 68 14.08 -11.45 -19.71
C THR A 68 14.31 -10.77 -21.06
N ILE A 69 13.62 -9.66 -21.33
CA ILE A 69 13.90 -8.82 -22.50
C ILE A 69 14.52 -7.49 -22.05
N ARG A 70 15.80 -7.38 -22.41
CA ARG A 70 16.61 -6.18 -22.66
C ARG A 70 16.81 -5.22 -21.50
N GLY A 71 17.93 -5.44 -20.81
CA GLY A 71 18.58 -4.52 -19.90
C GLY A 71 19.29 -5.36 -18.85
N GLY A 72 20.55 -5.04 -18.54
CA GLY A 72 21.46 -5.88 -17.76
C GLY A 72 21.14 -5.94 -16.26
N CYS A 73 19.86 -5.87 -15.88
CA CYS A 73 19.39 -5.97 -14.51
C CYS A 73 18.92 -7.39 -14.22
N ASP A 74 19.35 -7.94 -13.08
CA ASP A 74 19.00 -9.29 -12.66
C ASP A 74 17.48 -9.41 -12.47
N ASP A 75 16.90 -10.57 -12.80
CA ASP A 75 15.46 -10.83 -12.69
C ASP A 75 14.94 -10.62 -11.25
N ASP A 76 15.80 -10.90 -10.27
CA ASP A 76 15.55 -10.66 -8.84
C ASP A 76 15.43 -9.16 -8.52
N ASP A 77 16.28 -8.30 -9.10
CA ASP A 77 16.23 -6.84 -8.89
C ASP A 77 14.94 -6.25 -9.47
N ARG A 78 14.50 -6.74 -10.63
CA ARG A 78 13.21 -6.35 -11.24
C ARG A 78 12.03 -6.80 -10.38
N LEU A 79 12.06 -8.02 -9.85
CA LEU A 79 11.02 -8.50 -8.93
C LEU A 79 10.99 -7.63 -7.67
N ILE A 80 12.14 -7.40 -7.03
CA ILE A 80 12.25 -6.52 -5.85
C ILE A 80 11.69 -5.13 -6.14
N ALA A 81 12.02 -4.54 -7.30
CA ALA A 81 11.49 -3.25 -7.73
C ALA A 81 9.95 -3.26 -7.82
N LEU A 82 9.36 -4.30 -8.42
CA LEU A 82 7.90 -4.43 -8.50
C LEU A 82 7.26 -4.59 -7.12
N LEU A 83 7.85 -5.39 -6.23
CA LEU A 83 7.38 -5.57 -4.85
C LEU A 83 7.47 -4.25 -4.06
N CYS A 84 8.57 -3.51 -4.20
CA CYS A 84 8.72 -2.16 -3.64
C CYS A 84 7.65 -1.20 -4.19
N GLY A 85 7.35 -1.25 -5.48
CA GLY A 85 6.25 -0.48 -6.08
C GLY A 85 4.92 -0.79 -5.41
N CYS A 86 4.60 -2.07 -5.21
CA CYS A 86 3.37 -2.51 -4.53
C CYS A 86 3.30 -2.00 -3.08
N LEU A 87 4.35 -2.20 -2.29
CA LEU A 87 4.43 -1.71 -0.90
C LEU A 87 4.40 -0.18 -0.83
N GLY A 88 5.00 0.50 -1.80
CA GLY A 88 4.93 1.95 -1.95
C GLY A 88 3.48 2.45 -2.05
N THR A 89 2.61 1.75 -2.81
CA THR A 89 1.20 2.16 -2.93
C THR A 89 0.46 2.20 -1.58
N TYR A 90 0.83 1.34 -0.62
CA TYR A 90 0.25 1.39 0.72
C TYR A 90 0.51 2.73 1.40
N HIS A 91 1.71 3.29 1.26
CA HIS A 91 2.11 4.53 1.94
C HIS A 91 1.31 5.78 1.53
N LEU A 92 0.61 5.74 0.38
CA LEU A 92 -0.34 6.79 0.00
C LEU A 92 -1.45 6.97 1.04
N TRP A 93 -1.92 5.88 1.66
CA TRP A 93 -3.07 5.92 2.58
C TRP A 93 -2.70 6.49 3.96
N PRO A 94 -1.63 6.04 4.65
CA PRO A 94 -1.12 6.73 5.82
C PRO A 94 -0.78 8.21 5.59
N CYS A 95 -0.21 8.57 4.43
CA CYS A 95 0.00 9.97 4.05
C CYS A 95 -1.32 10.74 4.00
N TYR A 96 -2.32 10.20 3.30
CA TYR A 96 -3.66 10.80 3.22
C TYR A 96 -4.30 10.95 4.60
N ARG A 97 -4.25 9.92 5.45
CA ARG A 97 -4.78 9.96 6.83
C ARG A 97 -4.07 11.02 7.67
N ALA A 98 -2.75 11.07 7.64
CA ALA A 98 -1.97 12.05 8.39
C ALA A 98 -2.27 13.48 7.92
N TYR A 99 -2.32 13.70 6.60
CA TYR A 99 -2.71 14.97 6.00
C TYR A 99 -4.14 15.38 6.37
N ALA A 100 -5.11 14.47 6.30
CA ALA A 100 -6.50 14.76 6.68
C ALA A 100 -6.62 15.21 8.14
N ARG A 101 -5.85 14.60 9.05
CA ARG A 101 -5.79 14.99 10.47
C ARG A 101 -5.16 16.38 10.67
N LEU A 102 -4.13 16.73 9.90
CA LEU A 102 -3.51 18.06 9.92
C LEU A 102 -4.48 19.13 9.39
N LYS A 103 -5.18 18.85 8.29
CA LYS A 103 -6.13 19.78 7.66
C LYS A 103 -7.42 19.98 8.48
N GLY A 104 -7.83 18.98 9.26
CA GLY A 104 -9.03 19.01 10.11
C GLY A 104 -8.98 19.99 11.30
N GLY A 105 -7.94 20.83 11.42
CA GLY A 105 -7.95 21.99 12.31
C GLY A 105 -7.89 21.71 13.81
N LYS A 106 -7.59 20.47 14.23
CA LYS A 106 -7.30 20.12 15.63
C LYS A 106 -5.85 19.67 15.78
N GLY A 107 -4.95 20.65 15.92
CA GLY A 107 -3.84 20.53 16.87
C GLY A 107 -4.33 20.47 18.34
N SER A 108 -5.58 20.08 18.58
CA SER A 108 -6.33 20.17 19.82
C SER A 108 -7.19 18.91 19.96
N GLY A 109 -6.57 17.88 20.56
CA GLY A 109 -7.13 16.54 20.72
C GLY A 109 -6.01 15.52 20.51
N MET A 110 -4.98 15.45 21.34
CA MET A 110 -5.01 15.60 22.78
C MET A 110 -3.70 16.20 23.29
N ARG A 111 -3.80 17.28 24.06
CA ARG A 111 -2.71 17.78 24.92
C ARG A 111 -2.47 16.83 26.12
N GLY A 112 -2.72 15.53 25.93
CA GLY A 112 -2.86 14.54 27.01
C GLY A 112 -2.96 13.05 26.62
N GLU A 113 -3.16 12.66 25.35
CA GLU A 113 -2.89 11.27 24.93
C GLU A 113 -1.49 11.24 24.39
N LYS A 114 -0.66 10.41 25.03
CA LYS A 114 0.70 10.07 24.66
C LYS A 114 0.82 10.07 23.14
N ALA A 115 1.51 11.08 22.61
CA ALA A 115 1.80 11.15 21.19
C ALA A 115 2.52 9.87 20.81
N VAL A 116 1.79 8.89 20.28
CA VAL A 116 2.37 7.64 19.80
C VAL A 116 3.32 8.06 18.69
N LEU A 117 4.63 7.97 18.98
CA LEU A 117 5.75 8.16 18.04
C LEU A 117 5.69 9.44 17.17
N GLY A 118 5.36 10.60 17.76
CA GLY A 118 5.60 11.92 17.12
C GLY A 118 4.41 12.58 16.41
N GLY A 119 3.21 12.00 16.46
CA GLY A 119 1.99 12.67 15.99
C GLY A 119 1.86 12.79 14.46
N PRO A 120 0.77 13.41 13.94
CA PRO A 120 0.42 13.35 12.51
C PRO A 120 1.49 13.88 11.55
N ALA A 121 2.24 14.92 11.94
CA ALA A 121 3.29 15.49 11.10
C ALA A 121 4.46 14.52 10.90
N VAL A 122 4.95 13.89 11.98
CA VAL A 122 6.03 12.90 11.91
C VAL A 122 5.60 11.69 11.08
N HIS A 123 4.37 11.20 11.30
CA HIS A 123 3.81 10.11 10.50
C HIS A 123 3.76 10.47 9.00
N LEU A 124 3.36 11.69 8.64
CA LEU A 124 3.33 12.13 7.26
C LEU A 124 4.74 12.13 6.64
N VAL A 125 5.73 12.71 7.33
CA VAL A 125 7.11 12.76 6.84
C VAL A 125 7.67 11.36 6.62
N VAL A 126 7.55 10.47 7.61
CA VAL A 126 8.06 9.10 7.51
C VAL A 126 7.44 8.36 6.33
N HIS A 127 6.11 8.44 6.17
CA HIS A 127 5.45 7.74 5.07
C HIS A 127 5.72 8.36 3.70
N VAL A 128 5.92 9.68 3.58
CA VAL A 128 6.34 10.32 2.32
C VAL A 128 7.76 9.88 1.94
N VAL A 129 8.68 9.79 2.91
CA VAL A 129 10.04 9.30 2.66
C VAL A 129 10.02 7.84 2.22
N CYS A 130 9.27 6.97 2.91
CA CYS A 130 9.12 5.57 2.51
C CYS A 130 8.49 5.44 1.12
N LEU A 131 7.44 6.20 0.83
CA LEU A 131 6.80 6.24 -0.50
C LEU A 131 7.79 6.64 -1.59
N GLY A 132 8.52 7.74 -1.37
CA GLY A 132 9.50 8.25 -2.33
C GLY A 132 10.65 7.28 -2.57
N ALA A 133 11.18 6.67 -1.51
CA ALA A 133 12.25 5.68 -1.61
C ALA A 133 11.81 4.43 -2.38
N MET A 134 10.63 3.88 -2.06
CA MET A 134 10.14 2.66 -2.70
C MET A 134 9.71 2.89 -4.16
N VAL A 135 8.90 3.91 -4.43
CA VAL A 135 8.40 4.19 -5.79
C VAL A 135 9.52 4.75 -6.67
N GLY A 136 10.38 5.63 -6.13
CA GLY A 136 11.52 6.17 -6.85
C GLY A 136 12.57 5.11 -7.16
N GLY A 137 12.91 4.26 -6.18
CA GLY A 137 13.81 3.13 -6.38
C GLY A 137 13.27 2.12 -7.40
N ALA A 138 11.99 1.74 -7.27
CA ALA A 138 11.33 0.87 -8.24
C ALA A 138 11.35 1.45 -9.65
N GLY A 139 10.98 2.72 -9.82
CA GLY A 139 11.00 3.40 -11.11
C GLY A 139 12.40 3.46 -11.73
N TRP A 140 13.43 3.75 -10.92
CA TRP A 140 14.81 3.75 -11.38
C TRP A 140 15.23 2.41 -11.98
N VAL A 141 14.98 1.31 -11.24
CA VAL A 141 15.33 -0.04 -11.69
C VAL A 141 14.53 -0.42 -12.94
N LEU A 142 13.23 -0.14 -12.99
CA LEU A 142 12.38 -0.51 -14.12
C LEU A 142 12.62 0.31 -15.40
N ILE A 143 13.17 1.53 -15.28
CA ILE A 143 13.47 2.39 -16.44
C ILE A 143 14.89 2.13 -16.99
N ARG A 144 15.86 1.86 -16.11
CA ARG A 144 17.28 1.75 -16.49
C ARG A 144 17.81 0.32 -16.54
N GLY A 145 17.15 -0.61 -15.87
CA GLY A 145 17.47 -2.03 -15.89
C GLY A 145 16.79 -2.76 -17.03
#